data_AF-A0A229SEC3-F1
#
_entry.id   AF-A0A229SEC3-F1
#
_cell.length_a   1.000
_cell.length_b   1.000
_cell.length_c   1.000
_cell.angle_alpha   90.00
_cell.angle_beta   90.00
_cell.angle_gamma   90.00
#
_symmetry.space_group_name_H-M   'P 1'
#
loop_
_entity.id
_entity.type
_entity.pdbx_description
1 polymer ?
#
loop_
_entity_poly.entity_id
_entity_poly.type
_entity_poly.pdbx_seq_one_letter_code
_entity_poly.pdbx_strand_id
1 'polypeptide(L)'
;MEDRRRFGRELRRLREQAGRTLDEAAARLECSAAKISRIETGQVAVRPLDLRELLDFYAVAGARRAAMLAVSRQRGKRPDLDGVIYDGYNLYLGYEEEAGDIREYQPQWIPGLLQTREYAHALSLAAGSTPEVAERRVALRMDRQALLRREKPPHLSVVIDETALRCPVPEPGLMAAQLLRLADAAGDPHVTVRVLPSSVGMHPAQAGGFIILGFPRPEDPDVVYTDDLTEGRLTQDADRVKQYLTAFDRVQELALAPADSVELIHEVAESHP
;
A
#
# COMPACT_ATOMS: atom_id res chain seq x y z
N MET A 1 10.55 -9.77 4.22
CA MET A 1 9.11 -9.66 3.94
C MET A 1 8.67 -10.40 2.70
N GLU A 2 9.55 -10.52 1.70
CA GLU A 2 9.63 -11.56 0.67
C GLU A 2 9.02 -12.91 1.07
N ASP A 3 9.14 -13.23 2.35
CA ASP A 3 8.56 -14.36 3.04
C ASP A 3 7.02 -14.45 3.04
N ARG A 4 6.21 -13.38 3.04
CA ARG A 4 4.75 -13.48 3.30
C ARG A 4 3.94 -13.92 2.10
N ARG A 5 4.14 -13.28 0.94
CA ARG A 5 3.56 -13.75 -0.32
C ARG A 5 4.15 -15.09 -0.72
N ARG A 6 5.47 -15.25 -0.58
CA ARG A 6 6.13 -16.54 -0.83
C ARG A 6 5.59 -17.64 0.07
N PHE A 7 5.36 -17.36 1.35
CA PHE A 7 4.76 -18.30 2.29
C PHE A 7 3.31 -18.61 1.93
N GLY A 8 2.49 -17.61 1.58
CA GLY A 8 1.11 -17.83 1.14
C GLY A 8 1.05 -18.69 -0.12
N ARG A 9 1.86 -18.36 -1.13
CA ARG A 9 2.01 -19.14 -2.36
C ARG A 9 2.55 -20.54 -2.12
N GLU A 10 3.53 -20.68 -1.24
CA GLU A 10 4.06 -21.98 -0.86
C GLU A 10 3.00 -22.81 -0.12
N LEU A 11 2.22 -22.19 0.76
CA LEU A 11 1.10 -22.86 1.44
C LEU A 11 0.01 -23.28 0.45
N ARG A 12 -0.30 -22.43 -0.54
CA ARG A 12 -1.20 -22.76 -1.66
C ARG A 12 -0.66 -23.93 -2.49
N ARG A 13 0.62 -23.88 -2.87
CA ARG A 13 1.29 -24.95 -3.61
C ARG A 13 1.27 -26.26 -2.82
N LEU A 14 1.46 -26.21 -1.51
CA LEU A 14 1.35 -27.39 -0.64
C LEU A 14 -0.07 -27.95 -0.61
N ARG A 15 -1.09 -27.09 -0.54
CA ARG A 15 -2.50 -27.51 -0.62
C ARG A 15 -2.81 -28.20 -1.95
N GLU A 16 -2.41 -27.58 -3.05
CA GLU A 16 -2.61 -28.10 -4.41
C GLU A 16 -1.86 -29.43 -4.62
N GLN A 17 -0.62 -29.55 -4.10
CA GLN A 17 0.14 -30.80 -4.11
C GLN A 17 -0.51 -31.92 -3.30
N ALA A 18 -1.19 -31.57 -2.20
CA ALA A 18 -1.95 -32.51 -1.40
C ALA A 18 -3.32 -32.85 -2.00
N GLY A 19 -3.68 -32.27 -3.16
CA GLY A 19 -4.96 -32.49 -3.83
C GLY A 19 -6.16 -31.95 -3.05
N ARG A 20 -5.95 -30.95 -2.18
CA ARG A 20 -6.99 -30.41 -1.28
C ARG A 20 -7.65 -29.16 -1.84
N THR A 21 -8.95 -29.02 -1.62
CA THR A 21 -9.70 -27.81 -2.00
C THR A 21 -9.61 -26.73 -0.93
N LEU A 22 -9.96 -25.50 -1.28
CA LEU A 22 -10.07 -24.40 -0.31
C LEU A 22 -11.14 -24.70 0.74
N ASP A 23 -12.27 -25.30 0.34
CA ASP A 23 -13.37 -25.64 1.26
C ASP A 23 -12.97 -26.73 2.26
N GLU A 24 -12.20 -27.72 1.82
CA GLU A 24 -11.66 -28.76 2.70
C GLU A 24 -10.68 -28.19 3.74
N ALA A 25 -9.77 -27.32 3.29
CA ALA A 25 -8.84 -26.62 4.19
C ALA A 25 -9.58 -25.69 5.17
N ALA A 26 -10.66 -25.06 4.71
CA ALA A 26 -11.49 -24.17 5.51
C ALA A 26 -12.27 -24.92 6.58
N ALA A 27 -12.87 -26.06 6.21
CA ALA A 27 -13.55 -26.96 7.13
C ALA A 27 -12.58 -27.50 8.19
N ARG A 28 -11.35 -27.84 7.81
CA ARG A 28 -10.32 -28.32 8.76
C ARG A 28 -9.96 -27.32 9.84
N LEU A 29 -10.05 -26.03 9.53
CA LEU A 29 -9.78 -24.91 10.44
C LEU A 29 -11.04 -24.25 11.02
N GLU A 30 -12.23 -24.82 10.77
CA GLU A 30 -13.52 -24.26 11.18
C GLU A 30 -13.68 -22.78 10.78
N CYS A 31 -13.31 -22.46 9.54
CA CYS A 31 -13.36 -21.09 9.03
C CYS A 31 -13.93 -21.03 7.61
N SER A 32 -14.05 -19.82 7.05
CA SER A 32 -14.53 -19.65 5.68
C SER A 32 -13.43 -19.92 4.65
N ALA A 33 -13.81 -20.46 3.48
CA ALA A 33 -12.90 -20.61 2.34
C ALA A 33 -12.27 -19.27 1.91
N ALA A 34 -13.01 -18.17 2.09
CA ALA A 34 -12.49 -16.82 1.93
C ALA A 34 -11.33 -16.51 2.87
N LYS A 35 -11.33 -16.99 4.13
CA LYS A 35 -10.19 -16.84 5.05
C LYS A 35 -8.97 -17.63 4.58
N ILE A 36 -9.14 -18.87 4.11
CA ILE A 36 -8.03 -19.67 3.56
C ILE A 36 -7.43 -19.01 2.32
N SER A 37 -8.29 -18.57 1.39
CA SER A 37 -7.86 -17.83 0.20
C SER A 37 -7.07 -16.57 0.57
N ARG A 38 -7.53 -15.82 1.58
CA ARG A 38 -6.79 -14.66 2.10
C ARG A 38 -5.44 -15.03 2.72
N ILE A 39 -5.33 -16.17 3.40
CA ILE A 39 -4.04 -16.64 3.92
C ILE A 39 -3.09 -17.01 2.78
N GLU A 40 -3.56 -17.75 1.79
CA GLU A 40 -2.78 -18.22 0.64
C GLU A 40 -2.36 -17.09 -0.30
N THR A 41 -3.16 -16.04 -0.40
CA THR A 41 -2.80 -14.80 -1.13
C THR A 41 -1.96 -13.85 -0.29
N GLY A 42 -1.63 -14.21 0.96
CA GLY A 42 -0.85 -13.36 1.86
C GLY A 42 -1.61 -12.13 2.37
N GLN A 43 -2.93 -12.05 2.17
CA GLN A 43 -3.81 -11.03 2.74
C GLN A 43 -4.04 -11.20 4.24
N VAL A 44 -4.02 -12.41 4.80
CA VAL A 44 -4.14 -12.60 6.27
C VAL A 44 -2.97 -13.46 6.76
N ALA A 45 -2.42 -13.11 7.93
CA ALA A 45 -1.40 -13.95 8.55
C ALA A 45 -2.05 -15.23 9.10
N VAL A 46 -1.44 -16.38 8.81
CA VAL A 46 -1.86 -17.63 9.44
C VAL A 46 -1.37 -17.67 10.88
N ARG A 47 -2.27 -18.02 11.81
CA ARG A 47 -1.88 -18.23 13.21
C ARG A 47 -0.96 -19.45 13.30
N PRO A 48 0.05 -19.47 14.20
CA PRO A 48 0.95 -20.61 14.33
C PRO A 48 0.26 -21.95 14.60
N LEU A 49 -0.92 -21.94 15.23
CA LEU A 49 -1.75 -23.12 15.46
C LEU A 49 -2.42 -23.58 14.15
N ASP A 50 -3.15 -22.67 13.49
CA ASP A 50 -3.77 -22.90 12.18
C ASP A 50 -2.75 -23.41 11.15
N LEU A 51 -1.53 -22.87 11.16
CA LEU A 51 -0.47 -23.30 10.27
C LEU A 51 -0.02 -24.74 10.55
N ARG A 52 0.10 -25.12 11.82
CA ARG A 52 0.46 -26.52 12.15
C ARG A 52 -0.60 -27.46 11.61
N GLU A 53 -1.87 -27.10 11.81
CA GLU A 53 -3.01 -27.90 11.37
C GLU A 53 -3.09 -28.03 9.85
N LEU A 54 -2.89 -26.94 9.11
CA LEU A 54 -2.83 -27.00 7.64
C LEU A 54 -1.66 -27.85 7.15
N LEU A 55 -0.48 -27.72 7.75
CA LEU A 55 0.69 -28.52 7.36
C LEU A 55 0.49 -30.01 7.65
N ASP A 56 -0.19 -30.35 8.75
CA ASP A 56 -0.53 -31.74 9.06
C ASP A 56 -1.61 -32.27 8.08
N PHE A 57 -2.62 -31.45 7.76
CA PHE A 57 -3.66 -31.80 6.78
C PHE A 57 -3.12 -31.95 5.35
N TYR A 58 -2.10 -31.18 4.99
CA TYR A 58 -1.39 -31.28 3.70
C TYR A 58 -0.26 -32.33 3.72
N ALA A 59 -0.10 -33.08 4.81
CA ALA A 59 0.93 -34.11 5.00
C ALA A 59 2.38 -33.61 4.79
N VAL A 60 2.67 -32.38 5.22
CA VAL A 60 3.98 -31.74 5.08
C VAL A 60 4.88 -32.04 6.28
N ALA A 61 6.00 -32.71 6.04
CA ALA A 61 6.94 -33.13 7.07
C ALA A 61 8.39 -32.62 6.84
N GLY A 62 9.27 -32.91 7.80
CA GLY A 62 10.72 -32.69 7.69
C GLY A 62 11.15 -31.22 7.59
N ALA A 63 12.23 -30.97 6.85
CA ALA A 63 12.84 -29.65 6.72
C ALA A 63 11.87 -28.59 6.18
N ARG A 64 10.96 -28.97 5.28
CA ARG A 64 9.96 -28.06 4.69
C ARG A 64 8.93 -27.60 5.74
N ARG A 65 8.49 -28.51 6.62
CA ARG A 65 7.61 -28.18 7.76
C ARG A 65 8.30 -27.22 8.73
N ALA A 66 9.56 -27.50 9.08
CA ALA A 66 10.33 -26.67 10.00
C ALA A 66 10.55 -25.25 9.45
N ALA A 67 10.86 -25.13 8.16
CA ALA A 67 11.00 -23.83 7.49
C ALA A 67 9.72 -23.00 7.54
N MET A 68 8.55 -23.59 7.21
CA MET A 68 7.26 -22.89 7.27
C MET A 68 6.94 -22.41 8.70
N LEU A 69 7.19 -23.23 9.73
CA LEU A 69 6.94 -22.84 11.12
C LEU A 69 7.90 -21.74 11.61
N ALA A 70 9.16 -21.75 11.19
CA ALA A 70 10.14 -20.73 11.58
C ALA A 70 9.75 -19.34 11.03
N VAL A 71 9.32 -19.29 9.78
CA VAL A 71 8.83 -18.08 9.11
C VAL A 71 7.60 -17.50 9.80
N SER A 72 6.66 -18.35 10.25
CA SER A 72 5.47 -17.89 11.00
C SER A 72 5.81 -17.31 12.38
N ARG A 73 6.83 -17.86 13.08
CA ARG A 73 7.24 -17.38 14.41
C ARG A 73 7.95 -16.03 14.38
N GLN A 74 8.76 -15.75 13.36
CA GLN A 74 9.44 -14.46 13.23
C GLN A 74 8.47 -13.29 13.00
N ARG A 75 7.26 -13.57 12.48
CA ARG A 75 6.22 -12.56 12.20
C ARG A 75 5.52 -12.01 13.44
N GLY A 76 5.55 -12.73 14.56
CA GLY A 76 4.97 -12.27 15.83
C GLY A 76 5.73 -11.14 16.53
N LYS A 77 6.81 -10.61 15.92
CA LYS A 77 7.65 -9.53 16.47
C LYS A 77 7.34 -8.13 15.91
N ARG A 78 6.33 -7.98 15.05
CA ARG A 78 5.95 -6.65 14.56
C ARG A 78 5.25 -5.85 15.66
N PRO A 79 5.36 -4.50 15.64
CA PRO A 79 4.65 -3.66 16.58
C PRO A 79 3.16 -3.99 16.52
N ASP A 80 2.52 -4.06 17.68
CA ASP A 80 1.07 -4.08 17.75
C ASP A 80 0.55 -2.71 17.27
N LEU A 81 -0.08 -2.72 16.10
CA LEU A 81 -0.65 -1.53 15.46
C LEU A 81 -2.17 -1.50 15.62
N ASP A 82 -2.75 -2.38 16.44
CA ASP A 82 -4.17 -2.40 16.75
C ASP A 82 -4.59 -1.04 17.33
N GLY A 83 -5.66 -0.47 16.77
CA GLY A 83 -6.15 0.87 17.12
C GLY A 83 -5.32 2.03 16.55
N VAL A 84 -4.17 1.78 15.91
CA VAL A 84 -3.39 2.79 15.18
C VAL A 84 -3.75 2.79 13.70
N ILE A 85 -3.85 1.61 13.09
CA ILE A 85 -4.20 1.47 11.68
C ILE A 85 -5.27 0.39 11.55
N TYR A 86 -6.10 0.46 10.50
CA TYR A 86 -7.02 -0.63 10.19
C TYR A 86 -6.27 -1.81 9.58
N ASP A 87 -6.79 -3.03 9.75
CA ASP A 87 -6.12 -4.28 9.36
C ASP A 87 -5.58 -4.28 7.93
N GLY A 88 -6.37 -3.75 6.99
CA GLY A 88 -6.01 -3.62 5.57
C GLY A 88 -4.71 -2.85 5.33
N TYR A 89 -4.43 -1.84 6.15
CA TYR A 89 -3.24 -1.00 6.00
C TYR A 89 -1.95 -1.75 6.39
N ASN A 90 -1.99 -2.53 7.48
CA ASN A 90 -0.84 -3.31 7.94
C ASN A 90 -0.36 -4.31 6.88
N LEU A 91 -1.32 -4.82 6.11
CA LEU A 91 -1.04 -5.69 4.97
C LEU A 91 -0.31 -4.93 3.88
N TYR A 92 -0.85 -3.79 3.46
CA TYR A 92 -0.27 -2.92 2.46
C TYR A 92 1.18 -2.55 2.79
N LEU A 93 1.49 -2.17 4.04
CA LEU A 93 2.86 -1.90 4.48
C LEU A 93 3.81 -3.05 4.19
N GLY A 94 3.28 -4.27 4.22
CA GLY A 94 4.04 -5.45 3.88
C GLY A 94 4.41 -5.56 2.40
N TYR A 95 3.52 -5.16 1.51
CA TYR A 95 3.79 -5.16 0.07
C TYR A 95 4.64 -3.95 -0.33
N GLU A 96 4.44 -2.80 0.31
CA GLU A 96 5.17 -1.56 0.04
C GLU A 96 6.68 -1.72 0.26
N GLU A 97 7.12 -2.35 1.35
CA GLU A 97 8.55 -2.57 1.62
C GLU A 97 9.22 -3.47 0.56
N GLU A 98 8.46 -4.35 -0.10
CA GLU A 98 8.95 -5.29 -1.12
C GLU A 98 8.88 -4.73 -2.54
N ALA A 99 8.10 -3.67 -2.76
CA ALA A 99 7.88 -3.12 -4.08
C ALA A 99 9.19 -2.59 -4.68
N GLY A 100 9.34 -2.79 -5.99
CA GLY A 100 10.37 -2.16 -6.82
C GLY A 100 9.81 -0.98 -7.63
N ASP A 101 8.48 -0.94 -7.78
CA ASP A 101 7.72 0.09 -8.48
C ASP A 101 6.42 0.35 -7.70
N ILE A 102 6.10 1.61 -7.48
CA ILE A 102 4.90 2.07 -6.77
C ILE A 102 4.24 3.13 -7.63
N ARG A 103 3.02 2.87 -8.07
CA ARG A 103 2.19 3.81 -8.84
C ARG A 103 1.00 4.23 -8.00
N GLU A 104 0.85 5.50 -7.70
CA GLU A 104 -0.25 6.00 -6.86
C GLU A 104 -1.04 7.08 -7.59
N TYR A 105 -2.36 6.89 -7.68
CA TYR A 105 -3.27 7.98 -7.99
C TYR A 105 -3.93 8.45 -6.70
N GLN A 106 -3.83 9.75 -6.42
CA GLN A 106 -4.38 10.32 -5.19
C GLN A 106 -5.24 11.56 -5.45
N PRO A 107 -6.58 11.44 -5.31
CA PRO A 107 -7.49 12.56 -5.57
C PRO A 107 -7.64 13.57 -4.43
N GLN A 108 -7.36 13.17 -3.18
CA GLN A 108 -7.84 13.92 -2.00
C GLN A 108 -6.74 14.47 -1.09
N TRP A 109 -5.55 13.88 -1.09
CA TRP A 109 -4.46 14.29 -0.20
C TRP A 109 -3.09 14.10 -0.87
N ILE A 110 -2.03 14.59 -0.24
CA ILE A 110 -0.67 14.32 -0.74
C ILE A 110 -0.28 12.87 -0.43
N PRO A 111 0.32 12.11 -1.37
CA PRO A 111 0.78 10.74 -1.15
C PRO A 111 1.63 10.57 0.11
N GLY A 112 1.38 9.53 0.90
CA GLY A 112 1.96 9.35 2.25
C GLY A 112 3.49 9.34 2.31
N LEU A 113 4.14 8.82 1.26
CA LEU A 113 5.61 8.79 1.14
C LEU A 113 6.22 10.18 0.86
N LEU A 114 5.39 11.16 0.51
CA LEU A 114 5.79 12.54 0.16
C LEU A 114 5.25 13.57 1.17
N GLN A 115 4.57 13.12 2.23
CA GLN A 115 4.04 14.00 3.28
C GLN A 115 5.15 14.53 4.22
N THR A 116 4.95 15.74 4.71
CA THR A 116 5.63 16.32 5.88
C THR A 116 5.02 15.76 7.16
N ARG A 117 5.71 15.94 8.29
CA ARG A 117 5.21 15.50 9.59
C ARG A 117 3.93 16.24 9.97
N GLU A 118 3.93 17.55 9.74
CA GLU A 118 2.89 18.50 10.10
C GLU A 118 1.61 18.21 9.30
N TYR A 119 1.73 18.00 7.99
CA TYR A 119 0.61 17.61 7.13
C TYR A 119 0.03 16.24 7.53
N ALA A 120 0.91 15.25 7.74
CA ALA A 120 0.52 13.93 8.18
C ALA A 120 -0.25 13.95 9.53
N HIS A 121 0.15 14.85 10.44
CA HIS A 121 -0.49 15.04 11.74
C HIS A 121 -1.86 15.70 11.58
N ALA A 122 -1.94 16.81 10.84
CA ALA A 122 -3.19 17.51 10.56
C ALA A 122 -4.22 16.60 9.87
N LEU A 123 -3.81 15.82 8.87
CA LEU A 123 -4.67 14.85 8.20
C LEU A 123 -5.17 13.76 9.17
N SER A 124 -4.31 13.27 10.07
CA SER A 124 -4.69 12.23 11.03
C SER A 124 -5.72 12.73 12.05
N LEU A 125 -5.58 13.98 12.52
CA LEU A 125 -6.57 14.63 13.38
C LEU A 125 -7.90 14.87 12.65
N ALA A 126 -7.85 15.36 11.40
CA ALA A 126 -9.04 15.56 10.58
C ALA A 126 -9.82 14.26 10.32
N ALA A 127 -9.11 13.12 10.25
CA ALA A 127 -9.70 11.79 10.16
C ALA A 127 -10.27 11.26 11.50
N GLY A 128 -10.33 12.08 12.56
CA GLY A 128 -10.94 11.74 13.84
C GLY A 128 -10.04 10.95 14.80
N SER A 129 -8.71 10.92 14.56
CA SER A 129 -7.78 10.30 15.51
C SER A 129 -7.64 11.15 16.78
N THR A 130 -7.46 10.51 17.94
CA THR A 130 -6.97 11.25 19.13
C THR A 130 -5.52 11.73 18.89
N PRO A 131 -5.04 12.76 19.59
CA PRO A 131 -3.67 13.25 19.43
C PRO A 131 -2.61 12.14 19.60
N GLU A 132 -2.79 11.23 20.55
CA GLU A 132 -1.87 10.12 20.79
C GLU A 132 -1.84 9.13 19.63
N VAL A 133 -3.01 8.83 19.04
CA VAL A 133 -3.11 7.95 17.86
C VAL A 133 -2.55 8.64 16.63
N ALA A 134 -2.81 9.94 16.46
CA ALA A 134 -2.28 10.75 15.36
C ALA A 134 -0.74 10.73 15.38
N GLU A 135 -0.10 10.97 16.53
CA GLU A 135 1.35 10.93 16.66
C GLU A 135 1.95 9.55 16.33
N ARG A 136 1.30 8.46 16.75
CA ARG A 136 1.72 7.10 16.37
C ARG A 136 1.61 6.86 14.86
N ARG A 137 0.53 7.32 14.22
CA ARG A 137 0.35 7.24 12.75
C ARG A 137 1.42 8.04 12.02
N VAL A 138 1.72 9.23 12.50
CA VAL A 138 2.73 10.12 11.93
C VAL A 138 4.12 9.48 12.04
N ALA A 139 4.50 8.97 13.21
CA ALA A 139 5.77 8.27 13.41
C ALA A 139 5.91 7.10 12.41
N LEU A 140 4.91 6.23 12.32
CA LEU A 140 4.88 5.13 11.35
C LEU A 140 5.03 5.62 9.91
N ARG A 141 4.35 6.72 9.55
CA ARG A 141 4.42 7.31 8.21
C ARG A 141 5.81 7.86 7.90
N MET A 142 6.45 8.54 8.86
CA MET A 142 7.81 9.07 8.68
C MET A 142 8.84 7.95 8.58
N ASP A 143 8.73 6.90 9.39
CA ASP A 143 9.62 5.73 9.33
C ASP A 143 9.57 5.05 7.96
N ARG A 144 8.37 4.97 7.36
CA ARG A 144 8.18 4.39 6.02
C ARG A 144 8.88 5.15 4.91
N GLN A 145 9.07 6.47 5.04
CA GLN A 145 9.77 7.25 4.01
C GLN A 145 11.26 6.86 3.88
N ALA A 146 11.82 6.14 4.85
CA ALA A 146 13.15 5.54 4.72
C ALA A 146 13.24 4.57 3.52
N LEU A 147 12.10 4.04 3.04
CA LEU A 147 12.01 3.21 1.85
C LEU A 147 12.61 3.88 0.61
N LEU A 148 12.41 5.19 0.45
CA LEU A 148 12.91 5.96 -0.70
C LEU A 148 14.43 6.25 -0.60
N ARG A 149 15.06 5.99 0.55
CA ARG A 149 16.48 6.28 0.81
C ARG A 149 17.35 5.04 0.95
N ARG A 150 16.78 3.84 0.75
CA ARG A 150 17.54 2.58 0.80
C ARG A 150 18.45 2.43 -0.41
N GLU A 151 19.36 1.47 -0.38
CA GLU A 151 20.32 1.22 -1.48
C GLU A 151 19.66 0.98 -2.85
N LYS A 152 18.48 0.34 -2.85
CA LYS A 152 17.67 0.08 -4.05
C LYS A 152 16.25 0.62 -3.85
N PRO A 153 16.04 1.95 -3.93
CA PRO A 153 14.73 2.53 -3.69
C PRO A 153 13.73 2.06 -4.77
N PRO A 154 12.43 1.96 -4.45
CA PRO A 154 11.42 1.74 -5.48
C PRO A 154 11.31 2.96 -6.39
N HIS A 155 10.90 2.76 -7.64
CA HIS A 155 10.43 3.86 -8.47
C HIS A 155 9.03 4.26 -7.99
N LEU A 156 8.87 5.49 -7.54
CA LEU A 156 7.60 6.05 -7.09
C LEU A 156 7.05 6.97 -8.19
N SER A 157 5.95 6.59 -8.81
CA SER A 157 5.23 7.43 -9.79
C SER A 157 3.88 7.82 -9.21
N VAL A 158 3.70 9.10 -8.91
CA VAL A 158 2.45 9.63 -8.35
C VAL A 158 1.75 10.54 -9.34
N VAL A 159 0.43 10.38 -9.46
CA VAL A 159 -0.45 11.36 -10.09
C VAL A 159 -1.39 11.91 -9.01
N ILE A 160 -1.30 13.19 -8.76
CA ILE A 160 -2.03 13.89 -7.70
C ILE A 160 -3.07 14.79 -8.36
N ASP A 161 -4.33 14.68 -7.98
CA ASP A 161 -5.36 15.61 -8.45
C ASP A 161 -5.12 17.01 -7.89
N GLU A 162 -5.27 18.05 -8.71
CA GLU A 162 -5.07 19.43 -8.30
C GLU A 162 -5.90 19.81 -7.05
N THR A 163 -7.06 19.17 -6.85
CA THR A 163 -7.90 19.34 -5.66
C THR A 163 -7.12 19.06 -4.36
N ALA A 164 -6.23 18.06 -4.35
CA ALA A 164 -5.44 17.72 -3.18
C ALA A 164 -4.41 18.82 -2.83
N LEU A 165 -3.90 19.54 -3.83
CA LEU A 165 -2.94 20.64 -3.64
C LEU A 165 -3.63 21.88 -3.08
N ARG A 166 -4.91 22.08 -3.41
CA ARG A 166 -5.72 23.24 -3.01
C ARG A 166 -6.54 23.01 -1.74
N CYS A 167 -6.44 21.84 -1.12
CA CYS A 167 -7.18 21.50 0.08
C CYS A 167 -6.81 22.44 1.25
N PRO A 168 -7.78 23.15 1.86
CA PRO A 168 -7.51 23.99 3.03
C PRO A 168 -7.02 23.17 4.22
N VAL A 169 -6.04 23.71 4.96
CA VAL A 169 -5.44 23.07 6.13
C VAL A 169 -5.60 23.94 7.39
N PRO A 170 -5.54 23.37 8.61
CA PRO A 170 -5.83 24.11 9.84
C PRO A 170 -4.85 25.26 10.16
N GLU A 171 -3.59 25.16 9.73
CA GLU A 171 -2.53 26.10 10.06
C GLU A 171 -2.03 26.83 8.80
N PRO A 172 -1.91 28.17 8.83
CA PRO A 172 -1.28 28.92 7.75
C PRO A 172 0.14 28.43 7.44
N GLY A 173 0.53 28.44 6.18
CA GLY A 173 1.83 27.98 5.70
C GLY A 173 2.05 26.46 5.71
N LEU A 174 1.20 25.67 6.39
CA LEU A 174 1.36 24.21 6.47
C LEU A 174 1.28 23.56 5.09
N MET A 175 0.26 23.93 4.30
CA MET A 175 0.12 23.37 2.95
C MET A 175 1.21 23.90 2.01
N ALA A 176 1.60 25.17 2.12
CA ALA A 176 2.72 25.70 1.36
C ALA A 176 4.02 24.92 1.63
N ALA A 177 4.35 24.66 2.91
CA ALA A 177 5.50 23.84 3.29
C ALA A 177 5.41 22.40 2.77
N GLN A 178 4.21 21.80 2.80
CA GLN A 178 3.96 20.49 2.22
C GLN A 178 4.20 20.47 0.70
N LEU A 179 3.73 21.47 -0.03
CA LEU A 179 3.88 21.56 -1.47
C LEU A 179 5.34 21.82 -1.88
N LEU A 180 6.07 22.65 -1.14
CA LEU A 180 7.51 22.83 -1.36
C LEU A 180 8.28 21.52 -1.15
N ARG A 181 7.96 20.76 -0.10
CA ARG A 181 8.55 19.43 0.13
C ARG A 181 8.23 18.45 -1.01
N LEU A 182 7.03 18.54 -1.60
CA LEU A 182 6.60 17.73 -2.73
C LEU A 182 7.39 18.09 -4.01
N ALA A 183 7.59 19.38 -4.29
CA ALA A 183 8.42 19.86 -5.38
C ALA A 183 9.88 19.40 -5.22
N ASP A 184 10.44 19.50 -4.01
CA ASP A 184 11.78 18.99 -3.70
C ASP A 184 11.90 17.48 -3.96
N ALA A 185 10.85 16.70 -3.64
CA ALA A 185 10.84 15.26 -3.88
C ALA A 185 10.88 14.91 -5.37
N ALA A 186 10.27 15.74 -6.23
CA ALA A 186 10.26 15.53 -7.67
C ALA A 186 11.66 15.69 -8.32
N GLY A 187 12.65 16.19 -7.58
CA GLY A 187 14.05 16.22 -8.00
C GLY A 187 14.79 14.88 -7.86
N ASP A 188 14.22 13.89 -7.16
CA ASP A 188 14.82 12.55 -7.04
C ASP A 188 14.57 11.72 -8.32
N PRO A 189 15.61 11.10 -8.92
CA PRO A 189 15.43 10.31 -10.14
C PRO A 189 14.52 9.08 -9.99
N HIS A 190 14.25 8.63 -8.76
CA HIS A 190 13.32 7.53 -8.49
C HIS A 190 11.90 8.02 -8.18
N VAL A 191 11.65 9.32 -8.20
CA VAL A 191 10.33 9.90 -7.90
C VAL A 191 9.83 10.70 -9.09
N THR A 192 8.69 10.29 -9.65
CA THR A 192 7.96 11.05 -10.67
C THR A 192 6.69 11.59 -10.05
N VAL A 193 6.57 12.92 -10.00
CA VAL A 193 5.35 13.61 -9.56
C VAL A 193 4.67 14.22 -10.78
N ARG A 194 3.37 13.95 -10.92
CA ARG A 194 2.52 14.62 -11.90
C ARG A 194 1.26 15.17 -11.24
N VAL A 195 0.78 16.30 -11.72
CA VAL A 195 -0.51 16.88 -11.30
C VAL A 195 -1.54 16.65 -12.39
N LEU A 196 -2.70 16.10 -12.02
CA LEU A 196 -3.87 16.04 -12.89
C LEU A 196 -4.64 17.37 -12.74
N PRO A 197 -4.63 18.25 -13.76
CA PRO A 197 -5.21 19.58 -13.62
C PRO A 197 -6.73 19.51 -13.68
N SER A 198 -7.39 20.44 -12.98
CA SER A 198 -8.86 20.51 -12.86
C SER A 198 -9.57 20.62 -14.21
N SER A 199 -8.88 21.13 -15.24
CA SER A 199 -9.39 21.26 -16.60
C SER A 199 -9.66 19.93 -17.32
N VAL A 200 -9.14 18.80 -16.82
CA VAL A 200 -9.35 17.47 -17.42
C VAL A 200 -10.80 17.00 -17.25
N GLY A 201 -11.46 17.34 -16.13
CA GLY A 201 -12.81 16.88 -15.83
C GLY A 201 -12.89 15.38 -15.54
N MET A 202 -13.86 14.67 -16.13
CA MET A 202 -14.09 13.24 -15.87
C MET A 202 -12.97 12.36 -16.48
N HIS A 203 -12.45 11.41 -15.70
CA HIS A 203 -11.38 10.48 -16.11
C HIS A 203 -11.63 9.04 -15.58
N PRO A 204 -10.83 8.03 -15.96
CA PRO A 204 -11.10 6.63 -15.57
C PRO A 204 -10.95 6.29 -14.08
N ALA A 205 -10.32 7.15 -13.28
CA ALA A 205 -10.04 6.91 -11.85
C ALA A 205 -10.99 7.66 -10.90
N GLN A 206 -12.18 8.03 -11.39
CA GLN A 206 -13.17 8.80 -10.61
C GLN A 206 -13.68 8.08 -9.36
N ALA A 207 -13.53 6.76 -9.30
CA ALA A 207 -13.99 5.96 -8.17
C ALA A 207 -13.19 6.19 -6.87
N GLY A 208 -11.95 6.71 -6.97
CA GLY A 208 -11.11 7.00 -5.81
C GLY A 208 -9.63 6.75 -6.05
N GLY A 209 -8.84 7.00 -5.02
CA GLY A 209 -7.40 6.76 -5.03
C GLY A 209 -7.06 5.27 -4.99
N PHE A 210 -5.90 4.92 -5.52
CA PHE A 210 -5.37 3.56 -5.49
C PHE A 210 -3.85 3.56 -5.62
N ILE A 211 -3.24 2.48 -5.12
CA ILE A 211 -1.79 2.24 -5.20
C ILE A 211 -1.56 0.90 -5.89
N ILE A 212 -0.77 0.89 -6.96
CA ILE A 212 -0.30 -0.32 -7.63
C ILE A 212 1.13 -0.58 -7.20
N LEU A 213 1.37 -1.79 -6.70
CA LEU A 213 2.67 -2.26 -6.21
C LEU A 213 3.21 -3.28 -7.21
N GLY A 214 4.29 -2.92 -7.88
CA GLY A 214 5.04 -3.77 -8.79
C GLY A 214 6.28 -4.36 -8.10
N PHE A 215 6.62 -5.60 -8.44
CA PHE A 215 7.68 -6.35 -7.78
C PHE A 215 8.85 -6.64 -8.73
N PRO A 216 10.11 -6.68 -8.24
CA PRO A 216 11.28 -6.91 -9.10
C PRO A 216 11.32 -8.27 -9.82
N ARG A 217 10.55 -9.25 -9.33
CA ARG A 217 10.52 -10.61 -9.86
C ARG A 217 9.40 -10.77 -10.88
N PRO A 218 9.68 -11.22 -12.11
CA PRO A 218 8.65 -11.40 -13.14
C PRO A 218 7.51 -12.34 -12.75
N GLU A 219 7.76 -13.30 -11.87
CA GLU A 219 6.76 -14.25 -11.37
C GLU A 219 5.83 -13.67 -10.28
N ASP A 220 6.15 -12.50 -9.75
CA ASP A 220 5.37 -11.83 -8.72
C ASP A 220 4.35 -10.88 -9.35
N PRO A 221 3.04 -11.23 -9.38
CA PRO A 221 2.06 -10.35 -9.99
C PRO A 221 1.94 -9.04 -9.20
N ASP A 222 1.65 -7.96 -9.93
CA ASP A 222 1.30 -6.66 -9.37
C ASP A 222 0.11 -6.77 -8.42
N VAL A 223 0.09 -5.92 -7.41
CA VAL A 223 -0.96 -5.88 -6.40
C VAL A 223 -1.51 -4.48 -6.29
N VAL A 224 -2.83 -4.35 -6.33
CA VAL A 224 -3.51 -3.07 -6.14
C VAL A 224 -3.98 -2.95 -4.70
N TYR A 225 -3.74 -1.81 -4.10
CA TYR A 225 -4.28 -1.39 -2.83
C TYR A 225 -5.29 -0.26 -3.03
N THR A 226 -6.45 -0.41 -2.40
CA THR A 226 -7.48 0.64 -2.29
C THR A 226 -7.96 0.67 -0.85
N ASP A 227 -8.31 1.84 -0.34
CA ASP A 227 -8.93 1.99 0.96
C ASP A 227 -10.20 2.83 0.90
N ASP A 228 -11.04 2.61 1.90
CA ASP A 228 -12.15 3.47 2.25
C ASP A 228 -11.98 3.96 3.69
N LEU A 229 -13.00 4.61 4.23
CA LEU A 229 -12.99 5.16 5.58
C LEU A 229 -12.70 4.11 6.67
N THR A 230 -13.01 2.85 6.41
CA THR A 230 -13.08 1.77 7.40
C THR A 230 -12.12 0.62 7.13
N GLU A 231 -11.84 0.31 5.87
CA GLU A 231 -11.01 -0.82 5.49
C GLU A 231 -10.06 -0.52 4.32
N GLY A 232 -9.01 -1.34 4.24
CA GLY A 232 -8.13 -1.41 3.08
C GLY A 232 -8.21 -2.78 2.44
N ARG A 233 -8.10 -2.80 1.12
CA ARG A 233 -8.27 -3.98 0.28
C ARG A 233 -7.08 -4.15 -0.64
N LEU A 234 -6.55 -5.36 -0.67
CA LEU A 234 -5.55 -5.79 -1.63
C LEU A 234 -6.18 -6.65 -2.72
N THR A 235 -5.95 -6.30 -3.98
CA THR A 235 -6.43 -7.01 -5.16
C THR A 235 -5.24 -7.58 -5.93
N GLN A 236 -5.24 -8.91 -6.14
CA GLN A 236 -4.21 -9.65 -6.89
C GLN A 236 -4.79 -10.37 -8.11
N ASP A 237 -6.10 -10.24 -8.34
CA ASP A 237 -6.77 -10.79 -9.50
C ASP A 237 -6.27 -10.08 -10.76
N ALA A 238 -5.72 -10.84 -11.71
CA ALA A 238 -5.00 -10.28 -12.84
C ALA A 238 -5.88 -9.36 -13.73
N ASP A 239 -7.13 -9.73 -13.95
CA ASP A 239 -8.06 -8.94 -14.76
C ASP A 239 -8.43 -7.62 -14.06
N ARG A 240 -8.66 -7.66 -12.76
CA ARG A 240 -8.90 -6.44 -11.96
C ARG A 240 -7.66 -5.57 -11.89
N VAL A 241 -6.47 -6.13 -11.64
CA VAL A 241 -5.20 -5.38 -11.62
C VAL A 241 -4.97 -4.68 -12.97
N LYS A 242 -5.25 -5.37 -14.08
CA LYS A 242 -5.15 -4.79 -15.43
C LYS A 242 -6.07 -3.57 -15.63
N GLN A 243 -7.26 -3.56 -15.03
CA GLN A 243 -8.15 -2.39 -15.07
C GLN A 243 -7.52 -1.17 -14.39
N TYR A 244 -6.90 -1.36 -13.20
CA TYR A 244 -6.21 -0.28 -12.50
C TYR A 244 -4.97 0.21 -13.24
N LEU A 245 -4.17 -0.69 -13.82
CA LEU A 245 -3.03 -0.32 -14.66
C LEU A 245 -3.49 0.57 -15.83
N THR A 246 -4.54 0.14 -16.55
CA THR A 246 -5.11 0.92 -17.66
C THR A 246 -5.62 2.29 -17.20
N ALA A 247 -6.27 2.35 -16.02
CA ALA A 247 -6.75 3.61 -15.46
C ALA A 247 -5.58 4.53 -15.07
N PHE A 248 -4.51 3.99 -14.48
CA PHE A 248 -3.32 4.75 -14.11
C PHE A 248 -2.62 5.33 -15.34
N ASP A 249 -2.38 4.50 -16.35
CA ASP A 249 -1.75 4.95 -17.61
C ASP A 249 -2.55 6.10 -18.23
N ARG A 250 -3.88 5.98 -18.26
CA ARG A 250 -4.74 7.03 -18.81
C ARG A 250 -4.73 8.31 -17.99
N VAL A 251 -4.69 8.21 -16.66
CA VAL A 251 -4.59 9.38 -15.79
C VAL A 251 -3.21 10.04 -15.90
N GLN A 252 -2.15 9.25 -16.05
CA GLN A 252 -0.80 9.75 -16.27
C GLN A 252 -0.66 10.50 -17.61
N GLU A 253 -1.31 10.02 -18.68
CA GLU A 253 -1.39 10.69 -19.98
C GLU A 253 -2.12 12.03 -19.94
N LEU A 254 -3.16 12.14 -19.10
CA LEU A 254 -3.96 13.34 -18.95
C LEU A 254 -3.34 14.36 -17.99
N ALA A 255 -2.45 13.91 -17.11
CA ALA A 255 -1.74 14.75 -16.17
C ALA A 255 -0.67 15.59 -16.88
N LEU A 256 -0.32 16.71 -16.25
CA LEU A 256 0.76 17.58 -16.69
C LEU A 256 2.08 16.81 -16.79
N ALA A 257 2.99 17.29 -17.63
CA ALA A 257 4.36 16.80 -17.64
C ALA A 257 5.02 17.05 -16.27
N PRO A 258 6.05 16.28 -15.88
CA PRO A 258 6.69 16.44 -14.57
C PRO A 258 7.18 17.87 -14.29
N ALA A 259 7.75 18.56 -15.29
CA ALA A 259 8.21 19.94 -15.13
C ALA A 259 7.04 20.91 -14.87
N ASP A 260 6.03 20.89 -15.75
CA ASP A 260 4.82 21.71 -15.61
C ASP A 260 4.06 21.41 -14.31
N SER A 261 4.13 20.17 -13.83
CA SER A 261 3.56 19.77 -12.53
C SER A 261 4.26 20.45 -11.37
N VAL A 262 5.60 20.53 -11.40
CA VAL A 262 6.40 21.23 -10.39
C VAL A 262 6.11 22.74 -10.41
N GLU A 263 5.99 23.34 -11.60
CA GLU A 263 5.59 24.74 -11.75
C GLU A 263 4.23 25.02 -11.10
N LEU A 264 3.21 24.20 -11.40
CA LEU A 264 1.89 24.32 -10.78
C LEU A 264 1.95 24.11 -9.25
N ILE A 265 2.76 23.17 -8.77
CA ILE A 265 2.94 22.95 -7.33
C ILE A 265 3.50 24.21 -6.65
N HIS A 266 4.48 24.88 -7.26
CA HIS A 266 5.02 26.14 -6.74
C HIS A 266 3.98 27.27 -6.77
N GLU A 267 3.25 27.43 -7.87
CA GLU A 267 2.18 28.43 -7.98
C GLU A 267 1.12 28.24 -6.88
N VAL A 268 0.67 26.99 -6.67
CA VAL A 268 -0.31 26.70 -5.62
C VAL A 268 0.28 26.95 -4.24
N ALA A 269 1.56 26.62 -4.00
CA ALA A 269 2.22 26.88 -2.73
C ALA A 269 2.28 28.37 -2.38
N GLU A 270 2.54 29.24 -3.37
CA GLU A 270 2.54 30.70 -3.19
C GLU A 270 1.14 31.27 -2.93
N SER A 271 0.09 30.59 -3.42
CA SER A 271 -1.30 30.99 -3.22
C SER A 271 -1.88 30.59 -1.86
N HIS A 272 -1.21 29.70 -1.12
CA HIS A 272 -1.66 29.29 0.22
C HIS A 272 -1.34 30.38 1.26
N PRO A 273 -2.28 30.65 2.19
CA PRO A 273 -2.13 31.68 3.22
C PRO A 273 -1.14 31.30 4.32
#